data_AF-A0A3M8W6H1-F1
#
_entry.id   AF-A0A3M8W6H1-F1
#
_cell.length_a   1.000
_cell.length_b   1.000
_cell.length_c   1.000
_cell.angle_alpha   90.00
_cell.angle_beta   90.00
_cell.angle_gamma   90.00
#
_symmetry.space_group_name_H-M   'P 1'
#
loop_
_entity.id
_entity.type
_entity.pdbx_description
1 polymer ?
#
loop_
_entity_poly.entity_id
_entity_poly.type
_entity_poly.pdbx_seq_one_letter_code
_entity_poly.pdbx_strand_id
1 'polypeptide(L)'
;MVIDPNARRTDGESVRIAKDVLCAGAQTKICLPDGPEEVERALARRGGRRPVVVGDDRALLRVVELLHRQRELADAALSVVPVGGAATVALAHALGVPTDAVAAARTVLDGAARPRDLLVDESGGVVLGGLRIPGGDGAGGT
;
A
#
# COMPACT_ATOMS: atom_id res chain seq x y z
N MET A 1 -2.51 -4.10 10.93
CA MET A 1 -3.06 -3.44 9.75
C MET A 1 -3.21 -1.95 10.02
N VAL A 2 -2.84 -1.13 9.06
CA VAL A 2 -3.08 0.31 9.03
C VAL A 2 -4.25 0.53 8.08
N ILE A 3 -5.33 1.17 8.55
CA ILE A 3 -6.51 1.43 7.73
C ILE A 3 -6.53 2.90 7.35
N ASP A 4 -6.37 3.20 6.07
CA ASP A 4 -6.35 4.57 5.59
C ASP A 4 -7.70 5.26 5.86
N PRO A 5 -7.71 6.51 6.36
CA PRO A 5 -8.95 7.23 6.62
C PRO A 5 -9.80 7.44 5.37
N ASN A 6 -9.21 7.50 4.18
CA ASN A 6 -9.94 7.59 2.91
C ASN A 6 -10.72 6.31 2.62
N ALA A 7 -10.11 5.14 2.81
CA ALA A 7 -10.80 3.86 2.62
C ALA A 7 -12.06 3.75 3.48
N ARG A 8 -12.01 4.20 4.74
CA ARG A 8 -13.18 4.21 5.64
C ARG A 8 -14.32 5.09 5.12
N ARG A 9 -13.99 6.21 4.47
CA ARG A 9 -14.98 7.14 3.90
C ARG A 9 -15.53 6.67 2.56
N THR A 10 -14.67 6.12 1.71
CA THR A 10 -15.02 5.70 0.36
C THR A 10 -15.83 4.41 0.36
N ASP A 11 -15.39 3.41 1.13
CA ASP A 11 -16.06 2.12 1.21
C ASP A 11 -15.83 1.46 2.58
N GLY A 12 -16.60 1.94 3.57
CA GLY A 12 -16.56 1.40 4.92
C GLY A 12 -17.07 -0.03 5.05
N GLU A 13 -17.78 -0.57 4.05
CA GLU A 13 -18.21 -1.97 4.04
C GLU A 13 -17.04 -2.89 3.72
N SER A 14 -16.32 -2.63 2.63
CA SER A 14 -15.12 -3.37 2.28
C SER A 14 -14.06 -3.32 3.39
N VAL A 15 -13.91 -2.18 4.07
CA VAL A 15 -13.03 -2.08 5.26
C VAL A 15 -13.48 -3.02 6.38
N ARG A 16 -14.78 -3.08 6.68
CA ARG A 16 -15.32 -3.97 7.72
C ARG A 16 -15.10 -5.44 7.36
N ILE A 17 -15.38 -5.82 6.11
CA ILE A 17 -15.14 -7.17 5.59
C ILE A 17 -13.66 -7.55 5.71
N ALA A 18 -12.77 -6.69 5.21
CA ALA A 18 -11.33 -6.92 5.29
C ALA A 18 -10.87 -7.11 6.74
N LYS A 19 -11.31 -6.23 7.64
CA LYS A 19 -11.02 -6.30 9.07
C LYS A 19 -11.51 -7.62 9.66
N ASP A 20 -12.75 -8.02 9.36
CA ASP A 20 -13.35 -9.24 9.93
C ASP A 20 -12.61 -10.50 9.46
N VAL A 21 -12.29 -10.61 8.17
CA VAL A 21 -11.51 -11.73 7.62
C VAL A 21 -10.10 -11.78 8.23
N LEU A 22 -9.39 -10.64 8.27
CA LEU A 22 -8.03 -10.58 8.79
C LEU A 22 -7.96 -10.88 10.29
N CYS A 23 -8.90 -10.35 11.09
CA CYS A 23 -8.98 -10.61 12.52
C CYS A 23 -9.35 -12.06 12.83
N ALA A 24 -10.14 -12.71 11.97
CA ALA A 24 -10.48 -14.12 12.12
C ALA A 24 -9.28 -15.04 11.78
N GLY A 25 -8.45 -14.66 10.81
CA GLY A 25 -7.32 -15.47 10.34
C GLY A 25 -6.00 -15.26 11.08
N ALA A 26 -5.80 -14.15 11.79
CA ALA A 26 -4.54 -13.84 12.45
C ALA A 26 -4.69 -12.90 13.65
N GLN A 27 -3.69 -12.89 14.56
CA GLN A 27 -3.59 -11.86 15.59
C GLN A 27 -3.20 -10.52 14.97
N THR A 28 -4.19 -9.67 14.69
CA THR A 28 -3.99 -8.37 14.05
C THR A 28 -4.00 -7.23 15.05
N LYS A 29 -3.00 -6.35 14.99
CA LYS A 29 -3.04 -5.02 15.63
C LYS A 29 -3.64 -4.03 14.64
N ILE A 30 -4.73 -3.35 15.00
CA ILE A 30 -5.40 -2.36 14.15
C ILE A 30 -4.86 -0.97 14.49
N CYS A 31 -4.56 -0.18 13.46
CA CYS A 31 -4.26 1.23 13.57
C CYS A 31 -5.18 2.02 12.63
N LEU A 32 -5.79 3.06 13.18
CA LEU A 32 -6.68 3.99 12.48
C LEU A 32 -6.00 5.36 12.49
N PRO A 33 -4.99 5.58 11.64
CA PRO A 33 -4.26 6.85 11.62
C PRO A 33 -5.16 8.00 11.18
N ASP A 34 -5.02 9.14 11.86
CA ASP A 34 -5.61 10.40 11.42
C ASP A 34 -4.66 11.19 10.51
N GLY A 35 -3.37 10.84 10.49
CA GLY A 35 -2.33 11.50 9.70
C GLY A 35 -1.12 10.62 9.39
N PRO A 36 -0.19 11.11 8.54
CA PRO A 36 1.00 10.36 8.13
C PRO A 36 1.94 10.03 9.28
N GLU A 37 2.04 10.89 10.30
CA GLU A 37 2.88 10.66 11.49
C GLU A 37 2.40 9.44 12.29
N GLU A 38 1.09 9.20 12.30
CA GLU A 38 0.50 8.04 12.97
C GLU A 38 0.75 6.74 12.21
N VAL A 39 0.75 6.81 10.87
CA VAL A 39 1.17 5.70 10.00
C VAL A 39 2.62 5.31 10.31
N GLU A 40 3.50 6.31 10.38
CA GLU A 40 4.91 6.13 10.73
C GLU A 40 5.08 5.48 12.09
N ARG A 41 4.42 6.03 13.10
CA ARG A 41 4.43 5.48 14.46
C ARG A 41 3.89 4.04 14.51
N ALA A 42 2.87 3.72 13.72
CA ALA A 42 2.29 2.38 13.68
C ALA A 42 3.25 1.37 13.04
N LEU A 43 3.94 1.76 11.97
CA LEU A 43 4.91 0.92 11.29
C LEU A 43 6.18 0.73 12.14
N ALA A 44 6.71 1.78 12.76
CA ALA A 44 7.86 1.67 13.66
C ALA A 44 7.58 0.77 14.87
N ARG A 45 6.34 0.74 15.37
CA ARG A 45 5.92 -0.09 16.52
C ARG A 45 5.44 -1.50 16.12
N ARG A 46 5.58 -1.91 14.86
CA ARG A 46 5.06 -3.20 14.38
C ARG A 46 5.95 -4.38 14.79
N GLY A 47 7.23 -4.14 15.09
CA GLY A 47 8.22 -5.20 15.28
C GLY A 47 8.35 -6.08 14.04
N GLY A 48 8.54 -7.39 14.21
CA GLY A 48 8.62 -8.35 13.10
C GLY A 48 7.28 -8.70 12.42
N ARG A 49 6.19 -7.98 12.72
CA ARG A 49 4.86 -8.28 12.14
C ARG A 49 4.79 -7.77 10.71
N ARG A 50 4.16 -8.58 9.85
CA ARG A 50 3.86 -8.20 8.45
C ARG A 50 2.95 -6.96 8.41
N PRO A 51 3.40 -5.82 7.83
CA PRO A 51 2.53 -4.66 7.65
C PRO A 51 1.44 -4.96 6.62
N VAL A 52 0.21 -4.59 6.95
CA VAL A 52 -0.96 -4.69 6.07
C VAL A 52 -1.58 -3.32 5.94
N VAL A 53 -1.76 -2.83 4.72
CA VAL A 53 -2.42 -1.57 4.40
C VAL A 53 -3.82 -1.87 3.90
N VAL A 54 -4.85 -1.25 4.47
CA VAL A 54 -6.22 -1.27 3.94
C VAL A 54 -6.49 0.13 3.40
N GLY A 55 -6.52 0.27 2.07
CA GLY A 55 -6.37 1.59 1.44
C GLY A 55 -6.39 1.55 -0.08
N ASP A 56 -6.28 2.72 -0.68
CA ASP A 56 -6.08 2.90 -2.11
C ASP A 56 -4.57 2.92 -2.47
N ASP A 57 -4.25 3.14 -3.75
CA ASP A 57 -2.88 3.17 -4.24
C ASP A 57 -2.04 4.30 -3.62
N ARG A 58 -2.67 5.41 -3.18
CA ARG A 58 -1.96 6.50 -2.50
C ARG A 58 -1.56 6.10 -1.09
N ALA A 59 -2.43 5.37 -0.38
CA ALA A 59 -2.11 4.80 0.92
C ALA A 59 -0.96 3.78 0.82
N LEU A 60 -0.98 2.94 -0.23
CA LEU A 60 0.11 2.02 -0.53
C LEU A 60 1.42 2.76 -0.78
N LEU A 61 1.44 3.77 -1.67
CA LEU A 61 2.63 4.56 -1.96
C LEU A 61 3.23 5.20 -0.72
N ARG A 62 2.42 5.85 0.12
CA ARG A 62 2.87 6.48 1.37
C ARG A 62 3.58 5.48 2.30
N VAL A 63 3.07 4.27 2.40
CA VAL A 63 3.68 3.22 3.24
C VAL A 63 4.97 2.70 2.61
N VAL A 64 5.03 2.55 1.29
CA VAL A 64 6.25 2.14 0.57
C VAL A 64 7.35 3.19 0.71
N GLU A 65 7.04 4.47 0.52
CA GLU A 65 7.98 5.60 0.74
C GLU A 65 8.54 5.60 2.16
N LEU A 66 7.68 5.38 3.15
CA LEU A 66 8.10 5.35 4.54
C LEU A 66 9.02 4.16 4.84
N LEU A 67 8.65 2.95 4.40
CA LEU A 67 9.49 1.76 4.59
C LEU A 67 10.81 1.88 3.81
N HIS A 68 10.81 2.52 2.64
CA HIS A 68 12.01 2.80 1.87
C HIS A 68 12.96 3.73 2.65
N ARG A 69 12.44 4.84 3.20
CA ARG A 69 13.22 5.77 4.03
C ARG A 69 13.82 5.10 5.27
N GLN A 70 13.10 4.13 5.86
CA GLN A 70 13.56 3.37 7.02
C GLN A 70 14.47 2.18 6.66
N ARG A 71 14.70 1.91 5.36
CA ARG A 71 15.43 0.74 4.83
C ARG A 71 14.82 -0.61 5.20
N GLU A 72 13.52 -0.66 5.47
CA GLU A 72 12.84 -1.86 5.98
C GLU A 72 12.09 -2.65 4.89
N LEU A 73 12.10 -2.19 3.63
CA LEU A 73 11.44 -2.89 2.52
C LEU A 73 12.04 -4.27 2.22
N ALA A 74 13.33 -4.45 2.50
CA ALA A 74 14.00 -5.74 2.34
C ALA A 74 13.68 -6.71 3.49
N ASP A 75 13.28 -6.18 4.65
CA ASP A 75 13.17 -6.93 5.90
C ASP A 75 11.75 -7.42 6.19
N ALA A 76 10.75 -6.86 5.51
CA ALA A 76 9.35 -7.21 5.73
C ALA A 76 8.54 -7.22 4.43
N ALA A 77 7.77 -8.29 4.22
CA ALA A 77 6.77 -8.33 3.18
C ALA A 77 5.65 -7.30 3.45
N LEU A 78 5.37 -6.42 2.50
CA LEU A 78 4.22 -5.53 2.56
C LEU A 78 2.99 -6.21 1.96
N SER A 79 1.85 -6.10 2.64
CA SER A 79 0.57 -6.59 2.14
C SER A 79 -0.44 -5.46 2.02
N VAL A 80 -1.37 -5.56 1.06
CA VAL A 80 -2.41 -4.56 0.82
C VAL A 80 -3.77 -5.24 0.61
N VAL A 81 -4.82 -4.64 1.18
CA VAL A 81 -6.22 -4.89 0.83
C VAL A 81 -6.73 -3.63 0.13
N PRO A 82 -6.93 -3.67 -1.20
CA PRO A 82 -7.33 -2.49 -1.95
C PRO A 82 -8.76 -2.10 -1.59
N VAL A 83 -8.98 -0.83 -1.24
CA VAL A 83 -10.30 -0.28 -0.96
C VAL A 83 -10.41 1.09 -1.64
N GLY A 84 -11.32 1.19 -2.61
CA GLY A 84 -11.53 2.40 -3.39
C GLY A 84 -12.18 2.09 -4.75
N GLY A 85 -12.34 3.10 -5.58
CA GLY A 85 -12.83 2.92 -6.95
C GLY A 85 -11.79 2.25 -7.84
N ALA A 86 -12.23 1.66 -8.96
CA ALA A 86 -11.36 0.89 -9.87
C ALA A 86 -10.09 1.65 -10.30
N ALA A 87 -10.18 2.97 -10.53
CA ALA A 87 -9.04 3.79 -10.90
C ALA A 87 -8.05 4.06 -9.74
N THR A 88 -8.53 4.05 -8.49
CA THR A 88 -7.70 4.35 -7.31
C THR A 88 -7.00 3.11 -6.75
N VAL A 89 -7.35 1.92 -7.21
CA VAL A 89 -6.74 0.63 -6.81
C VAL A 89 -6.06 -0.08 -7.99
N ALA A 90 -5.88 0.62 -9.10
CA ALA A 90 -5.39 0.06 -10.35
C ALA A 90 -3.94 -0.44 -10.23
N LEU A 91 -3.09 0.24 -9.45
CA LEU A 91 -1.73 -0.21 -9.18
C LEU A 91 -1.74 -1.50 -8.36
N ALA A 92 -2.51 -1.57 -7.27
CA ALA A 92 -2.61 -2.80 -6.48
C ALA A 92 -3.09 -3.98 -7.34
N HIS A 93 -4.08 -3.75 -8.21
CA HIS A 93 -4.54 -4.75 -9.16
C HIS A 93 -3.45 -5.16 -10.16
N ALA A 94 -2.72 -4.22 -10.74
CA ALA A 94 -1.61 -4.50 -11.65
C ALA A 94 -0.46 -5.28 -10.98
N LEU A 95 -0.28 -5.13 -9.67
CA LEU A 95 0.67 -5.92 -8.87
C LEU A 95 0.18 -7.37 -8.62
N GLY A 96 -1.04 -7.71 -9.04
CA GLY A 96 -1.66 -9.02 -8.92
C GLY A 96 -2.52 -9.19 -7.67
N VAL A 97 -2.90 -8.11 -7.00
CA VAL A 97 -3.77 -8.16 -5.82
C VAL A 97 -5.24 -8.16 -6.27
N PRO A 98 -6.07 -9.09 -5.77
CA PRO A 98 -7.51 -9.04 -6.02
C PRO A 98 -8.12 -7.71 -5.53
N THR A 99 -9.08 -7.16 -6.27
CA THR A 99 -9.78 -5.93 -5.87
C THR A 99 -11.00 -6.19 -4.97
N ASP A 100 -11.45 -7.44 -4.88
CA ASP A 100 -12.47 -7.86 -3.92
C ASP A 100 -11.89 -7.95 -2.51
N ALA A 101 -12.59 -7.39 -1.52
CA ALA A 101 -12.09 -7.27 -0.15
C ALA A 101 -11.83 -8.64 0.51
N VAL A 102 -12.69 -9.64 0.26
CA VAL A 102 -12.52 -10.99 0.83
C VAL A 102 -11.33 -11.70 0.19
N ALA A 103 -11.26 -11.70 -1.14
CA ALA A 103 -10.17 -12.33 -1.88
C ALA A 103 -8.82 -11.68 -1.57
N ALA A 104 -8.78 -10.35 -1.46
CA ALA A 104 -7.59 -9.61 -1.07
C ALA A 104 -7.17 -9.97 0.37
N ALA A 105 -8.10 -9.96 1.33
CA ALA A 105 -7.81 -10.32 2.71
C ALA A 105 -7.32 -11.77 2.85
N ARG A 106 -7.89 -12.72 2.10
CA ARG A 106 -7.37 -14.10 2.03
C ARG A 106 -5.98 -14.17 1.41
N THR A 107 -5.71 -13.37 0.39
CA THR A 107 -4.35 -13.24 -0.19
C THR A 107 -3.36 -12.71 0.85
N VAL A 108 -3.78 -11.80 1.73
CA VAL A 108 -2.94 -11.34 2.83
C VAL A 108 -2.66 -12.47 3.82
N LEU A 109 -3.62 -13.35 4.12
CA LEU A 109 -3.43 -14.43 5.10
C LEU A 109 -2.59 -15.59 4.53
N ASP A 110 -2.99 -16.07 3.35
CA ASP A 110 -2.56 -17.36 2.78
C ASP A 110 -1.63 -17.20 1.56
N GLY A 111 -1.49 -15.98 1.04
CA GLY A 111 -0.71 -15.70 -0.16
C GLY A 111 0.81 -15.75 0.08
N ALA A 112 1.54 -16.01 -1.00
CA ALA A 112 3.00 -15.97 -1.01
C ALA A 112 3.52 -14.57 -1.36
N ALA A 113 4.52 -14.10 -0.59
CA ALA A 113 5.24 -12.88 -0.91
C ALA A 113 5.98 -13.02 -2.25
N ARG A 114 5.96 -11.96 -3.06
CA ARG A 114 6.71 -11.89 -4.32
C ARG A 114 7.65 -10.68 -4.26
N PRO A 115 8.95 -10.84 -4.58
CA PRO A 115 9.84 -9.71 -4.69
C PRO A 115 9.38 -8.81 -5.83
N ARG A 116 9.48 -7.50 -5.60
CA ARG A 116 9.16 -6.45 -6.58
C ARG A 116 10.29 -5.44 -6.57
N ASP A 117 10.64 -4.94 -7.74
CA ASP A 117 11.62 -3.87 -7.87
C ASP A 117 10.98 -2.52 -7.60
N LEU A 118 11.78 -1.60 -7.07
CA LEU A 118 11.36 -0.24 -6.76
C LEU A 118 12.17 0.75 -7.59
N LEU A 119 11.49 1.64 -8.30
CA LEU A 119 12.13 2.77 -8.96
C LEU A 119 12.16 3.96 -8.00
N VAL A 120 13.30 4.61 -7.91
CA VAL A 120 13.53 5.78 -7.06
C VAL A 120 14.07 6.91 -7.95
N ASP A 121 13.58 8.12 -7.74
CA ASP A 121 14.09 9.31 -8.42
C ASP A 121 15.37 9.85 -7.76
N GLU A 122 15.95 10.89 -8.36
CA GLU A 122 17.16 11.54 -7.87
C GLU A 122 17.00 12.25 -6.51
N SER A 123 15.76 12.56 -6.12
CA SER A 123 15.41 13.15 -4.82
C SER A 123 15.20 12.08 -3.74
N GLY A 124 15.26 10.79 -4.10
CA GLY A 124 14.93 9.68 -3.19
C GLY A 124 13.44 9.39 -3.10
N GLY A 125 12.62 9.99 -3.96
CA GLY A 125 11.18 9.76 -4.07
C GLY A 125 10.89 8.42 -4.74
N VAL A 126 9.85 7.72 -4.28
CA VAL A 126 9.47 6.41 -4.83
C VAL A 126 8.51 6.59 -6.00
N VAL A 127 8.79 5.90 -7.10
CA VAL A 127 7.91 5.85 -8.28
C VAL A 127 7.20 4.50 -8.34
N LEU A 128 5.88 4.50 -8.13
CA LEU A 128 5.02 3.31 -8.29
C LEU A 128 4.02 3.49 -9.44
N GLY A 129 3.91 2.47 -10.29
CA GLY A 129 2.96 2.45 -11.41
C GLY A 129 3.52 3.04 -12.69
N GLY A 130 2.73 3.84 -13.39
CA GLY A 130 3.10 4.41 -14.68
C GLY A 130 3.96 5.66 -14.53
N LEU A 131 5.21 5.61 -14.97
CA LEU A 131 6.07 6.77 -15.15
C LEU A 131 5.81 7.39 -16.53
N ARG A 132 5.52 8.69 -16.58
CA ARG A 132 5.47 9.46 -17.83
C ARG A 132 6.68 10.36 -17.91
N ILE A 133 7.55 10.13 -18.90
CA ILE A 133 8.67 11.01 -19.20
C ILE A 133 8.21 11.95 -20.33
N PRO A 134 8.04 13.26 -20.09
CA PRO A 134 7.74 14.19 -21.16
C PRO A 134 8.93 14.24 -22.14
N GLY A 135 8.67 14.11 -23.44
CA GLY A 135 9.69 14.35 -24.45
C GLY A 135 10.03 15.83 -24.49
N GLY A 136 11.31 16.19 -24.36
CA GLY A 136 11.73 17.58 -24.50
C GLY A 136 11.41 18.09 -25.90
N ASP A 137 10.77 19.27 -26.00
CA ASP A 137 10.75 20.02 -27.26
C ASP A 137 12.21 20.26 -27.64
N GLY A 138 12.66 19.56 -28.68
CA GLY A 138 13.97 19.79 -29.26
C GLY A 138 14.05 21.26 -29.64
N ALA A 139 14.80 22.03 -28.86
CA ALA A 139 15.26 23.35 -29.25
C ALA A 139 16.15 23.15 -30.48
N GLY A 140 15.52 23.10 -31.64
CA GLY A 140 16.15 23.24 -32.93
C GLY A 140 16.72 24.65 -32.99
N GLY A 141 18.02 24.75 -32.75
CA GLY A 141 18.76 25.96 -33.04
C GLY A 141 18.64 26.31 -34.52
N THR A 142 18.31 27.57 -34.79
CA THR A 142 18.60 28.28 -36.03
C THR A 142 19.18 29.63 -35.67
#